data_AF-A0A8T6ZVD2-F1
#
_entry.id   AF-A0A8T6ZVD2-F1
#
_cell.length_a   1.000
_cell.length_b   1.000
_cell.length_c   1.000
_cell.angle_alpha   90.00
_cell.angle_beta   90.00
_cell.angle_gamma   90.00
#
_symmetry.space_group_name_H-M   'P 1'
#
loop_
_entity.id
_entity.type
_entity.pdbx_description
1 polymer ?
#
loop_
_entity_poly.entity_id
_entity_poly.type
_entity_poly.pdbx_seq_one_letter_code
_entity_poly.pdbx_strand_id
1 'polypeptide(L)'
;MSSSTEFVGENAERSAREQLRQFLLEKISTAPQSCEQRKLWFIDGLGISDVAYTHFQALRCLGPLESGALEHALQTIVKRHETLRTTFANDDDGPIQVVHPDSALVFESMEMRD
;
A
#
# COMPACT_ATOMS: atom_id res chain seq x y z
N MET A 1 21.98 36.49 -22.36
CA MET A 1 22.08 36.38 -20.89
C MET A 1 20.68 36.13 -20.36
N SER A 2 20.33 34.88 -20.06
CA SER A 2 19.17 34.45 -19.25
C SER A 2 19.18 32.92 -19.27
N SER A 3 19.84 32.29 -18.29
CA SER A 3 19.78 30.83 -18.07
C SER A 3 20.37 30.50 -16.70
N SER A 4 19.80 31.05 -15.61
CA SER A 4 20.30 30.77 -14.25
C SER A 4 19.20 30.61 -13.19
N THR A 5 17.92 30.62 -13.56
CA THR A 5 16.81 30.57 -12.58
C THR A 5 16.13 29.19 -12.49
N GLU A 6 16.31 28.30 -13.48
CA GLU A 6 15.75 26.92 -13.44
C GLU A 6 16.60 25.91 -12.65
N PHE A 7 17.93 26.10 -12.59
CA PHE A 7 18.86 25.13 -11.99
C PHE A 7 18.78 25.00 -10.46
N VAL A 8 18.35 26.05 -9.76
CA VAL A 8 18.25 26.03 -8.29
C VAL A 8 17.01 25.26 -7.82
N GLY A 9 15.91 25.32 -8.58
CA GLY A 9 14.67 24.59 -8.29
C GLY A 9 14.84 23.07 -8.46
N GLU A 10 15.45 22.63 -9.57
CA GLU A 10 15.68 21.20 -9.83
C GLU A 10 16.61 20.53 -8.80
N ASN A 11 17.60 21.28 -8.28
CA ASN A 11 18.55 20.74 -7.31
C ASN A 11 17.91 20.59 -5.91
N ALA A 12 17.04 21.51 -5.53
CA ALA A 12 16.27 21.44 -4.28
C ALA A 12 15.22 20.31 -4.31
N GLU A 13 14.49 20.15 -5.42
CA GLU A 13 13.53 19.05 -5.59
C GLU A 13 14.20 17.67 -5.58
N ARG A 14 15.36 17.54 -6.25
CA ARG A 14 16.12 16.28 -6.26
C ARG A 14 16.60 15.91 -4.85
N SER A 15 17.06 16.88 -4.06
CA SER A 15 17.44 16.66 -2.66
C SER A 15 16.26 16.27 -1.78
N ALA A 16 15.11 16.92 -1.93
CA ALA A 16 13.89 16.61 -1.18
C ALA A 16 13.36 15.19 -1.49
N ARG A 17 13.40 14.77 -2.76
CA ARG A 17 13.02 13.41 -3.16
C ARG A 17 13.93 12.35 -2.54
N GLU A 18 15.23 12.60 -2.50
CA GLU A 18 16.18 11.66 -1.90
C GLU A 18 15.99 11.55 -0.38
N GLN A 19 15.75 12.68 0.29
CA GLN A 19 15.42 12.68 1.73
C GLN A 19 14.12 11.93 2.03
N LEU A 20 13.06 12.15 1.21
CA LEU A 20 11.81 11.41 1.33
C LEU A 20 12.02 9.91 1.11
N ARG A 21 12.80 9.54 0.11
CA ARG A 21 13.16 8.14 -0.15
C ARG A 21 13.84 7.51 1.05
N GLN A 22 14.85 8.18 1.61
CA GLN A 22 15.59 7.69 2.76
C GLN A 22 14.68 7.51 3.99
N PHE A 23 13.83 8.50 4.25
CA PHE A 23 12.83 8.44 5.32
C PHE A 23 11.82 7.29 5.12
N LEU A 24 11.38 7.03 3.89
CA LEU A 24 10.47 5.92 3.59
C LEU A 24 11.16 4.57 3.77
N LEU A 25 12.43 4.44 3.35
CA LEU A 25 13.22 3.22 3.52
C LEU A 25 13.40 2.87 5.00
N GLU A 26 13.63 3.86 5.87
CA GLU A 26 13.75 3.68 7.32
C GLU A 26 12.45 3.16 7.97
N LYS A 27 11.30 3.38 7.32
CA LYS A 27 9.99 2.91 7.81
C LYS A 27 9.56 1.57 7.23
N ILE A 28 10.33 1.02 6.29
CA ILE A 28 10.08 -0.32 5.78
C ILE A 28 10.69 -1.32 6.76
N SER A 29 9.89 -2.32 7.14
CA SER A 29 10.34 -3.43 7.96
C SER A 29 10.21 -4.74 7.19
N THR A 30 11.16 -5.66 7.40
CA THR A 30 11.14 -6.98 6.78
C THR A 30 11.05 -8.08 7.83
N ALA A 31 10.33 -9.16 7.50
CA ALA A 31 10.15 -10.30 8.39
C ALA A 31 10.01 -11.60 7.59
N PRO A 32 10.37 -12.75 8.18
CA PRO A 32 10.09 -14.05 7.56
C PRO A 32 8.59 -14.28 7.44
N GLN A 33 8.16 -14.98 6.39
CA GLN A 33 6.76 -15.40 6.22
C GLN A 33 6.36 -16.51 7.20
N SER A 34 5.09 -16.53 7.59
CA SER A 34 4.46 -17.72 8.17
C SER A 34 4.40 -18.87 7.15
N CYS A 35 4.14 -20.09 7.64
CA CYS A 35 3.99 -21.27 6.79
C CYS A 35 2.86 -21.09 5.76
N GLU A 36 1.74 -20.50 6.19
CA GLU A 36 0.54 -20.26 5.39
C GLU A 36 0.80 -19.18 4.34
N GLN A 37 1.45 -18.07 4.72
CA GLN A 37 1.84 -17.02 3.78
C GLN A 37 2.77 -17.55 2.68
N ARG A 38 3.74 -18.40 3.04
CA ARG A 38 4.65 -19.02 2.08
C ARG A 38 3.94 -19.95 1.10
N LYS A 39 2.96 -20.72 1.57
CA LYS A 39 2.13 -21.58 0.71
C LYS A 39 1.33 -20.74 -0.30
N LEU A 40 0.70 -19.66 0.15
CA LEU A 40 -0.06 -18.78 -0.74
C LEU A 40 0.84 -18.08 -1.76
N TRP A 41 2.01 -17.60 -1.34
CA TRP A 41 3.01 -17.02 -2.26
C TRP A 41 3.45 -18.01 -3.34
N PHE A 42 3.68 -19.28 -2.96
CA PHE A 42 4.02 -20.32 -3.91
C PHE A 42 2.88 -20.59 -4.91
N ILE A 43 1.63 -20.67 -4.44
CA ILE A 43 0.46 -20.85 -5.31
C ILE A 43 0.30 -19.67 -6.27
N ASP A 44 0.56 -18.45 -5.80
CA ASP A 44 0.50 -17.24 -6.61
C ASP A 44 1.54 -17.25 -7.74
N GLY A 45 2.78 -17.64 -7.43
CA GLY A 45 3.85 -17.78 -8.43
C GLY A 45 3.59 -18.85 -9.49
N LEU A 46 2.65 -19.78 -9.28
CA LEU A 46 2.22 -20.77 -10.28
C LEU A 46 1.16 -20.23 -11.25
N GLY A 47 0.60 -19.03 -11.00
CA GLY A 47 -0.51 -18.48 -11.76
C GLY A 47 -1.85 -19.19 -11.53
N ILE A 48 -1.97 -19.89 -10.39
CA ILE A 48 -3.18 -20.64 -9.99
C ILE A 48 -4.04 -19.81 -9.00
N SER A 49 -3.50 -18.70 -8.51
CA SER A 49 -4.21 -17.69 -7.71
C SER A 49 -5.13 -16.86 -8.60
N ASP A 50 -6.30 -17.40 -8.95
CA ASP A 50 -7.35 -16.59 -9.56
C ASP A 50 -8.00 -15.70 -8.47
N VAL A 51 -9.19 -16.07 -8.00
CA VAL A 51 -9.88 -15.35 -6.91
C VAL A 51 -10.10 -16.21 -5.66
N ALA A 52 -9.62 -17.45 -5.67
CA ALA A 52 -9.86 -18.43 -4.60
C ALA A 52 -9.41 -17.96 -3.20
N TYR A 53 -8.43 -17.05 -3.16
CA TYR A 53 -7.89 -16.46 -1.93
C TYR A 53 -8.27 -14.97 -1.76
N THR A 54 -9.13 -14.44 -2.63
CA THR A 54 -9.69 -13.09 -2.48
C THR A 54 -10.93 -13.16 -1.59
N HIS A 55 -11.01 -12.28 -0.60
CA HIS A 55 -12.19 -12.15 0.27
C HIS A 55 -13.02 -10.95 -0.17
N PHE A 56 -14.16 -11.23 -0.82
CA PHE A 56 -15.14 -10.21 -1.17
C PHE A 56 -16.19 -10.08 -0.07
N GLN A 57 -16.46 -8.84 0.33
CA GLN A 57 -17.51 -8.52 1.30
C GLN A 57 -18.30 -7.31 0.79
N ALA A 58 -19.62 -7.37 0.94
CA ALA A 58 -20.53 -6.27 0.64
C ALA A 58 -21.40 -5.99 1.86
N LEU A 59 -21.53 -4.71 2.21
CA LEU A 59 -22.33 -4.27 3.35
C LEU A 59 -23.38 -3.26 2.86
N ARG A 60 -24.62 -3.44 3.30
CA ARG A 60 -25.70 -2.47 3.06
C ARG A 60 -25.87 -1.61 4.30
N CYS A 61 -25.48 -0.34 4.20
CA CYS A 61 -25.73 0.64 5.24
C CYS A 61 -27.19 1.13 5.15
N LEU A 62 -27.91 1.13 6.28
CA LEU A 62 -29.26 1.65 6.37
C LEU A 62 -29.22 3.05 7.00
N GLY A 63 -29.77 4.04 6.30
CA GLY A 63 -29.74 5.44 6.74
C GLY A 63 -28.63 6.25 6.07
N PRO A 64 -28.41 7.50 6.53
CA PRO A 64 -27.42 8.39 5.94
C PRO A 64 -26.01 7.84 6.18
N LEU A 65 -25.25 7.68 5.11
CA LEU A 65 -23.83 7.32 5.13
C LEU A 65 -23.02 8.56 4.76
N GLU A 66 -22.13 8.99 5.64
CA GLU A 66 -21.19 10.07 5.36
C GLU A 66 -19.90 9.45 4.80
N SER A 67 -19.61 9.73 3.53
CA SER A 67 -18.52 9.08 2.80
C SER A 67 -17.15 9.46 3.34
N GLY A 68 -16.95 10.70 3.78
CA GLY A 68 -15.67 11.15 4.35
C GLY A 68 -15.32 10.44 5.65
N ALA A 69 -16.30 10.22 6.52
CA ALA A 69 -16.14 9.47 7.76
C ALA A 69 -15.84 7.99 7.49
N LEU A 70 -16.49 7.38 6.49
CA LEU A 70 -16.20 6.01 6.09
C LEU A 70 -14.77 5.87 5.55
N GLU A 71 -14.38 6.76 4.64
CA GLU A 71 -13.03 6.78 4.08
C GLU A 71 -11.98 6.97 5.18
N HIS A 72 -12.21 7.91 6.11
CA HIS A 72 -11.33 8.15 7.25
C HIS A 72 -11.23 6.94 8.18
N ALA A 73 -12.34 6.26 8.44
CA ALA A 73 -12.37 5.05 9.25
C ALA A 73 -11.56 3.92 8.60
N LEU A 74 -11.75 3.68 7.29
CA LEU A 74 -10.98 2.69 6.53
C LEU A 74 -9.49 3.03 6.51
N GLN A 75 -9.14 4.28 6.25
CA GLN A 75 -7.77 4.77 6.30
C GLN A 75 -7.13 4.52 7.68
N THR A 76 -7.89 4.71 8.75
CA THR A 76 -7.41 4.47 10.13
C THR A 76 -7.14 2.99 10.39
N ILE A 77 -7.99 2.10 9.86
CA ILE A 77 -7.79 0.64 9.94
C ILE A 77 -6.51 0.26 9.20
N VAL A 78 -6.31 0.72 7.96
CA VAL A 78 -5.10 0.41 7.18
C VAL A 78 -3.83 0.88 7.88
N LYS A 79 -3.83 2.09 8.46
CA LYS A 79 -2.68 2.61 9.23
C LYS A 79 -2.38 1.75 10.46
N ARG A 80 -3.42 1.33 11.19
CA ARG A 80 -3.28 0.54 12.42
C ARG A 80 -2.74 -0.87 12.18
N HIS A 81 -3.10 -1.50 11.06
CA HIS A 81 -2.85 -2.92 10.84
C HIS A 81 -1.72 -3.16 9.83
N GLU A 82 -0.56 -3.63 10.31
CA GLU A 82 0.62 -3.87 9.47
C GLU A 82 0.32 -4.83 8.31
N THR A 83 -0.47 -5.88 8.56
CA THR A 83 -0.86 -6.87 7.55
C THR A 83 -1.52 -6.24 6.31
N LEU A 84 -2.27 -5.14 6.47
CA LEU A 84 -2.94 -4.45 5.36
C LEU A 84 -1.99 -3.56 4.53
N ARG A 85 -0.77 -3.35 5.02
CA ARG A 85 0.31 -2.61 4.38
C ARG A 85 1.53 -3.49 4.13
N THR A 86 1.36 -4.81 4.12
CA THR A 86 2.41 -5.79 3.81
C THR A 86 2.32 -6.23 2.35
N THR A 87 3.43 -6.16 1.64
CA THR A 87 3.64 -6.86 0.36
C THR A 87 4.62 -8.02 0.55
N PHE A 88 4.72 -8.89 -0.45
CA PHE A 88 5.70 -9.96 -0.47
C PHE A 88 6.72 -9.74 -1.59
N ALA A 89 7.98 -10.06 -1.31
CA ALA A 89 9.10 -9.96 -2.25
C ALA A 89 10.03 -11.14 -2.05
N ASN A 90 10.95 -11.40 -2.99
CA ASN A 90 12.03 -12.36 -2.80
C ASN A 90 13.32 -11.62 -2.38
N ASP A 91 14.02 -12.16 -1.39
CA ASP A 91 15.43 -11.87 -1.13
C ASP A 91 16.32 -13.07 -1.51
N ASP A 92 17.60 -13.04 -1.13
CA ASP A 92 18.56 -14.09 -1.44
C ASP A 92 18.20 -15.45 -0.80
N ASP A 93 17.46 -15.45 0.31
CA ASP A 93 17.07 -16.63 1.09
C ASP A 93 15.62 -17.10 0.79
N GLY A 94 14.85 -16.28 0.07
CA GLY A 94 13.52 -16.63 -0.45
C GLY A 94 12.46 -15.55 -0.18
N PRO A 95 11.18 -15.92 -0.11
CA PRO A 95 10.11 -14.94 0.02
C PRO A 95 10.02 -14.35 1.43
N ILE A 96 9.99 -13.02 1.50
CA ILE A 96 9.89 -12.23 2.72
C ILE A 96 8.65 -11.34 2.73
N GLN A 97 8.25 -10.96 3.94
CA GLN A 97 7.27 -9.89 4.17
C GLN A 97 7.97 -8.54 4.13
N VAL A 98 7.39 -7.59 3.41
CA VAL A 98 7.82 -6.19 3.36
C VAL A 98 6.67 -5.33 3.84
N VAL A 99 6.82 -4.77 5.03
CA VAL A 99 5.83 -3.95 5.71
C VAL A 99 6.10 -2.48 5.35
N HIS A 100 5.16 -1.84 4.65
CA HIS A 100 5.29 -0.46 4.16
C HIS A 100 4.85 0.58 5.19
N PRO A 101 5.37 1.81 5.13
CA PRO A 101 4.83 2.93 5.92
C PRO A 101 3.37 3.21 5.59
N ASP A 102 2.73 4.03 6.44
CA ASP A 102 1.39 4.56 6.19
C ASP A 102 1.27 5.14 4.79
N SER A 103 0.32 4.62 4.01
CA SER A 103 -0.05 5.14 2.70
C SER A 103 -1.50 5.63 2.71
N ALA A 104 -1.79 6.61 1.86
CA ALA A 104 -3.15 6.97 1.54
C ALA A 104 -3.86 5.77 0.88
N LEU A 105 -5.05 5.46 1.37
CA LEU A 105 -5.96 4.51 0.75
C LEU A 105 -6.57 5.17 -0.48
N VAL A 106 -6.55 4.47 -1.62
CA VAL A 106 -7.34 4.88 -2.79
C VAL A 106 -8.74 4.35 -2.59
N PHE A 107 -9.70 5.25 -2.44
CA PHE A 107 -11.11 4.92 -2.26
C PHE A 107 -11.90 5.41 -3.48
N GLU A 108 -12.62 4.50 -4.14
CA GLU A 108 -13.48 4.83 -5.27
C GLU A 108 -14.94 4.79 -4.85
N SER A 109 -15.68 5.86 -5.13
CA SER A 109 -17.12 5.90 -4.97
C SER A 109 -17.81 5.70 -6.32
N MET A 110 -18.80 4.81 -6.33
CA MET A 110 -19.66 4.59 -7.48
C MET A 110 -21.11 4.74 -7.04
N GLU A 111 -21.84 5.59 -7.74
CA GLU A 111 -23.30 5.65 -7.63
C GLU A 111 -23.87 4.35 -8.20
N MET A 112 -24.50 3.57 -7.32
CA MET A 112 -25.21 2.38 -7.74
C MET A 112 -26.48 2.83 -8.48
N ARG A 113 -26.61 2.47 -9.75
CA ARG A 113 -27.85 2.66 -10.49
C ARG A 113 -28.89 1.65 -9.97
N ASP A 114 -30.13 2.11 -9.85
CA ASP A 114 -31.29 1.24 -9.59
C ASP A 114 -31.51 0.22 -10.73
#